data_AF-A0A850RLB6-F1
#
_entry.id   AF-A0A850RLB6-F1
#
_cell.length_a   1.000
_cell.length_b   1.000
_cell.length_c   1.000
_cell.angle_alpha   90.00
_cell.angle_beta   90.00
_cell.angle_gamma   90.00
#
_symmetry.space_group_name_H-M   'P 1'
#
loop_
_entity.id
_entity.type
_entity.pdbx_description
1 polymer ?
#
loop_
_entity_poly.entity_id
_entity_poly.type
_entity_poly.pdbx_seq_one_letter_code
_entity_poly.pdbx_strand_id
1 'polypeptide(L)'
;MGVEILPLSKGYGVRFPFALKEAFRVAFPSAKWNRDDRHWEVGVRSKKRLEAWIEAVKETAEALAIKEELDFVPEELEKIRFQLEAVEREIGTAQALRERLGESRALLEAARAPLIEAKARQEAQAAALIQEKADVNALLMSLIDLHAVKKAVDVMASNMVPADRGRKERFEAARAVVSLARDQLHEAGFALVAIDKIASANVNRPDRDHPYRHVLESDWYALRRVAAEDDDGDDGDDESRQAGGYWGVIEKLLRLSR
;
A
#
# COMPACT_ATOMS: atom_id res chain seq x y z
N MET A 1 58.29 -24.15 -7.83
CA MET A 1 58.74 -25.01 -6.69
C MET A 1 59.84 -25.98 -7.11
N GLY A 2 61.10 -25.77 -6.68
CA GLY A 2 62.18 -26.75 -6.86
C GLY A 2 62.04 -27.97 -5.95
N VAL A 3 63.04 -28.86 -5.94
CA VAL A 3 63.06 -30.00 -5.02
C VAL A 3 63.57 -29.54 -3.64
N GLU A 4 62.74 -29.69 -2.61
CA GLU A 4 63.04 -29.25 -1.24
C GLU A 4 63.08 -30.44 -0.29
N ILE A 5 64.11 -30.53 0.56
CA ILE A 5 64.22 -31.53 1.63
C ILE A 5 63.84 -30.90 2.95
N LEU A 6 62.90 -31.53 3.66
CA LEU A 6 62.46 -31.16 5.00
C LEU A 6 63.03 -32.19 6.00
N PRO A 7 63.86 -31.80 6.97
CA PRO A 7 64.34 -32.74 7.99
C PRO A 7 63.20 -33.15 8.93
N LEU A 8 63.03 -34.46 9.17
CA LEU A 8 61.99 -35.00 10.05
C LEU A 8 62.59 -35.85 11.18
N SER A 9 61.86 -36.03 12.27
CA SER A 9 62.31 -36.81 13.44
C SER A 9 62.60 -38.29 13.15
N LYS A 10 61.98 -38.86 12.10
CA LYS A 10 62.15 -40.26 11.69
C LYS A 10 62.64 -40.44 10.24
N GLY A 11 63.14 -39.38 9.61
CA GLY A 11 63.51 -39.43 8.19
C GLY A 11 63.67 -38.06 7.54
N TYR A 12 63.32 -38.01 6.26
CA TYR A 12 63.34 -36.80 5.44
C TYR A 12 62.02 -36.68 4.71
N GLY A 13 61.42 -35.49 4.71
CA GLY A 13 60.35 -35.10 3.82
C GLY A 13 60.93 -34.55 2.52
N VAL A 14 60.28 -34.78 1.39
CA VAL A 14 60.67 -34.18 0.12
C VAL A 14 59.45 -33.68 -0.65
N ARG A 15 59.58 -32.46 -1.17
CA ARG A 15 58.62 -31.83 -2.09
C ARG A 15 59.27 -31.65 -3.44
N PHE A 16 58.54 -31.92 -4.51
CA PHE A 16 59.00 -31.82 -5.89
C PHE A 16 57.78 -31.69 -6.83
N PRO A 17 57.96 -31.23 -8.08
CA PRO A 17 56.87 -31.12 -9.07
C PRO A 17 56.11 -32.42 -9.29
N PHE A 18 54.79 -32.35 -9.44
CA PHE A 18 53.93 -33.54 -9.47
C PHE A 18 54.32 -34.52 -10.58
N ALA A 19 54.79 -34.01 -11.72
CA ALA A 19 55.27 -34.83 -12.84
C ALA A 19 56.41 -35.81 -12.48
N LEU A 20 57.22 -35.53 -11.45
CA LEU A 20 58.29 -36.43 -10.99
C LEU A 20 57.82 -37.53 -10.04
N LYS A 21 56.53 -37.58 -9.69
CA LYS A 21 55.96 -38.54 -8.72
C LYS A 21 56.26 -39.99 -9.05
N GLU A 22 56.05 -40.42 -10.28
CA GLU A 22 56.24 -41.84 -10.64
C GLU A 22 57.73 -42.22 -10.65
N ALA A 23 58.60 -41.34 -11.18
CA ALA A 23 60.05 -41.52 -11.12
C ALA A 23 60.55 -41.58 -9.67
N PHE A 24 59.99 -40.74 -8.78
CA PHE A 24 60.31 -40.75 -7.35
C PHE A 24 59.85 -42.05 -6.68
N ARG A 25 58.63 -42.54 -6.95
CA ARG A 25 58.11 -43.79 -6.38
C ARG A 25 58.91 -45.01 -6.81
N VAL A 26 59.40 -45.03 -8.05
CA VAL A 26 60.30 -46.09 -8.53
C VAL A 26 61.64 -46.02 -7.79
N ALA A 27 62.19 -44.83 -7.59
CA ALA A 27 63.44 -44.65 -6.85
C ALA A 27 63.31 -44.93 -5.34
N PHE A 28 62.14 -44.66 -4.75
CA PHE A 28 61.86 -44.84 -3.32
C PHE A 28 60.51 -45.57 -3.09
N PRO A 29 60.44 -46.89 -3.32
CA PRO A 29 59.18 -47.64 -3.20
C PRO A 29 58.59 -47.64 -1.79
N SER A 30 59.44 -47.48 -0.77
CA SER A 30 59.05 -47.42 0.64
C SER A 30 58.62 -46.02 1.10
N ALA A 31 58.67 -45.01 0.23
CA ALA A 31 58.28 -43.65 0.59
C ALA A 31 56.77 -43.58 0.84
N LYS A 32 56.36 -42.77 1.82
CA LYS A 32 54.95 -42.58 2.18
C LYS A 32 54.54 -41.14 1.90
N TRP A 33 53.36 -40.96 1.31
CA TRP A 33 52.81 -39.62 1.11
C TRP A 33 52.17 -39.13 2.41
N ASN A 34 52.59 -37.95 2.90
CA ASN A 34 51.96 -37.24 3.99
C ASN A 34 50.96 -36.22 3.41
N ARG A 35 49.66 -36.43 3.69
CA ARG A 35 48.57 -35.64 3.12
C ARG A 35 48.47 -34.24 3.73
N ASP A 36 48.72 -34.14 5.03
CA ASP A 36 48.50 -32.91 5.79
C ASP A 36 49.56 -31.87 5.42
N ASP A 37 50.82 -32.31 5.38
CA ASP A 37 51.97 -31.45 5.06
C ASP A 37 52.39 -31.48 3.58
N ARG A 38 51.67 -32.26 2.75
CA ARG A 38 51.86 -32.41 1.29
C ARG A 38 53.32 -32.67 0.90
N HIS A 39 53.93 -33.71 1.45
CA HIS A 39 55.29 -34.12 1.08
C HIS A 39 55.45 -35.65 1.13
N TRP A 40 56.49 -36.18 0.48
CA TRP A 40 56.85 -37.59 0.57
C TRP A 40 57.87 -37.83 1.68
N GLU A 41 57.60 -38.79 2.56
CA GLU A 41 58.50 -39.19 3.64
C GLU A 41 59.38 -40.36 3.22
N VAL A 42 60.69 -40.22 3.45
CA VAL A 42 61.71 -41.21 3.15
C VAL A 42 62.49 -41.53 4.42
N GLY A 43 62.79 -42.81 4.65
CA GLY A 43 63.51 -43.24 5.86
C GLY A 43 64.95 -42.70 5.94
N VAL A 44 65.48 -42.57 7.16
CA VAL A 44 66.82 -41.99 7.44
C VAL A 44 67.95 -42.64 6.63
N ARG A 45 67.88 -43.97 6.42
CA ARG A 45 68.91 -44.73 5.68
C ARG A 45 69.00 -44.36 4.18
N SER A 46 67.97 -43.73 3.63
CA SER A 46 67.90 -43.38 2.21
C SER A 46 68.50 -42.01 1.89
N LYS A 47 69.06 -41.29 2.86
CA LYS A 47 69.58 -39.91 2.70
C LYS A 47 70.47 -39.73 1.47
N LYS A 48 71.55 -40.52 1.36
CA LYS A 48 72.52 -40.41 0.25
C LYS A 48 71.87 -40.69 -1.11
N ARG A 49 70.92 -41.62 -1.15
CA ARG A 49 70.16 -41.95 -2.37
C ARG A 49 69.20 -40.83 -2.74
N LEU A 50 68.58 -40.18 -1.74
CA LEU A 50 67.72 -39.01 -1.91
C LEU A 50 68.51 -37.83 -2.47
N GLU A 51 69.67 -37.51 -1.88
CA GLU A 51 70.57 -36.46 -2.37
C GLU A 51 71.01 -36.71 -3.82
N ALA A 52 71.42 -37.95 -4.14
CA ALA A 52 71.81 -38.30 -5.51
C ALA A 52 70.65 -38.25 -6.51
N TRP A 53 69.44 -38.62 -6.09
CA TRP A 53 68.24 -38.51 -6.93
C TRP A 53 67.89 -37.04 -7.20
N ILE A 54 67.94 -36.19 -6.16
CA ILE A 54 67.67 -34.76 -6.27
C ILE A 54 68.62 -34.10 -7.26
N GLU A 55 69.92 -34.38 -7.16
CA GLU A 55 70.91 -33.83 -8.08
C GLU A 55 70.64 -34.28 -9.52
N ALA A 56 70.27 -35.54 -9.73
CA ALA A 56 69.96 -36.09 -11.04
C ALA A 56 68.69 -35.51 -11.68
N VAL A 57 67.72 -35.05 -10.88
CA VAL A 57 66.46 -34.48 -11.39
C VAL A 57 66.37 -32.98 -11.26
N LYS A 58 67.38 -32.30 -10.70
CA LYS A 58 67.31 -30.88 -10.30
C LYS A 58 66.88 -29.95 -11.44
N GLU A 59 67.57 -30.00 -12.57
CA GLU A 59 67.26 -29.15 -13.74
C GLU A 59 65.89 -29.50 -14.34
N THR A 60 65.54 -30.79 -14.35
CA THR A 60 64.24 -31.26 -14.83
C THR A 60 63.12 -30.81 -13.90
N ALA A 61 63.35 -30.83 -12.59
CA ALA A 61 62.41 -30.38 -11.58
C ALA A 61 62.18 -28.86 -11.67
N GLU A 62 63.24 -28.06 -11.85
CA GLU A 62 63.10 -26.61 -12.03
C GLU A 62 62.29 -26.27 -13.30
N ALA A 63 62.57 -26.94 -14.43
CA ALA A 63 61.81 -26.74 -15.66
C ALA A 63 60.33 -27.15 -15.53
N LEU A 64 60.05 -28.28 -14.88
CA LEU A 64 58.69 -28.74 -14.63
C LEU A 64 57.94 -27.83 -13.66
N ALA A 65 58.63 -27.31 -12.65
CA ALA A 65 58.04 -26.37 -11.70
C ALA A 65 57.57 -25.08 -12.36
N ILE A 66 58.39 -24.52 -13.27
CA ILE A 66 58.04 -23.33 -14.04
C ILE A 66 56.84 -23.62 -14.93
N LYS A 67 56.82 -24.79 -15.59
CA LYS A 67 55.71 -25.20 -16.42
C LYS A 67 54.41 -25.35 -15.64
N GLU A 68 54.43 -26.05 -14.49
CA GLU A 68 53.25 -26.23 -13.63
C GLU A 68 52.70 -24.88 -13.13
N GLU A 69 53.57 -23.92 -12.82
CA GLU A 69 53.17 -22.57 -12.42
C GLU A 69 52.55 -21.78 -13.59
N LEU A 70 53.16 -21.85 -14.77
CA LEU A 70 52.64 -21.21 -16.00
C LEU A 70 51.31 -21.81 -16.46
N ASP A 71 51.08 -23.10 -16.25
CA ASP A 71 49.82 -23.77 -16.60
C ASP A 71 48.68 -23.35 -15.63
N PHE A 72 49.02 -22.97 -14.39
CA PHE A 72 48.03 -22.58 -13.36
C PHE A 72 47.61 -21.10 -13.44
N VAL A 73 48.50 -20.21 -13.89
CA VAL A 73 48.23 -18.76 -14.01
C VAL A 73 47.00 -18.45 -14.89
N PRO A 74 46.79 -19.08 -16.06
CA PRO A 74 45.59 -18.88 -16.88
C PRO A 74 44.29 -19.20 -16.15
N GLU A 75 44.24 -20.32 -15.40
CA GLU A 75 43.04 -20.72 -14.65
C GLU A 75 42.69 -19.72 -13.55
N GLU A 76 43.71 -19.23 -12.82
CA GLU A 76 43.51 -18.19 -11.81
C GLU A 76 43.07 -16.86 -12.43
N LEU A 77 43.66 -16.48 -13.56
CA LEU A 77 43.25 -15.27 -14.29
C LEU A 77 41.82 -15.37 -14.79
N GLU A 78 41.39 -16.52 -15.32
CA GLU A 78 40.00 -16.74 -15.72
C GLU A 78 39.04 -16.65 -14.53
N LYS A 79 39.41 -17.24 -13.39
CA LYS A 79 38.62 -17.15 -12.16
C LYS A 79 38.48 -15.70 -11.68
N ILE A 80 39.58 -14.95 -11.67
CA ILE A 80 39.59 -13.53 -11.28
C ILE A 80 38.73 -12.71 -12.26
N ARG A 81 38.83 -12.96 -13.57
CA ARG A 81 38.00 -12.30 -14.58
C ARG A 81 36.51 -12.56 -14.36
N PHE A 82 36.13 -13.82 -14.13
CA PHE A 82 34.75 -14.17 -13.85
C PHE A 82 34.22 -13.49 -12.58
N GLN A 83 35.04 -13.42 -11.52
CA GLN A 83 34.69 -12.70 -10.30
C GLN A 83 34.54 -11.19 -10.54
N LEU A 84 35.42 -10.60 -11.34
CA LEU A 84 35.34 -9.18 -11.72
C LEU A 84 34.04 -8.89 -12.49
N GLU A 85 33.71 -9.69 -13.51
CA GLU A 85 32.48 -9.55 -14.28
C GLU A 85 31.21 -9.72 -13.42
N ALA A 86 31.25 -10.58 -12.40
CA ALA A 86 30.16 -10.71 -11.45
C ALA A 86 29.98 -9.45 -10.61
N VAL A 87 31.07 -8.92 -10.05
CA VAL A 87 31.05 -7.69 -9.25
C VAL A 87 30.62 -6.48 -10.08
N GLU A 88 31.09 -6.36 -11.32
CA GLU A 88 30.69 -5.28 -12.23
C GLU A 88 29.18 -5.31 -12.55
N ARG A 89 28.61 -6.51 -12.75
CA ARG A 89 27.15 -6.66 -12.91
C ARG A 89 26.38 -6.27 -11.65
N GLU A 90 26.87 -6.63 -10.48
CA GLU A 90 26.26 -6.23 -9.21
C GLU A 90 26.30 -4.70 -9.02
N ILE A 91 27.43 -4.06 -9.35
CA ILE A 91 27.55 -2.60 -9.32
C ILE A 91 26.52 -1.95 -10.27
N GLY A 92 26.41 -2.46 -11.50
CA GLY A 92 25.45 -1.95 -12.48
C GLY A 92 23.99 -2.07 -12.02
N THR A 93 23.62 -3.21 -11.42
CA THR A 93 22.27 -3.41 -10.89
C THR A 93 21.98 -2.49 -9.69
N ALA A 94 22.95 -2.30 -8.79
CA ALA A 94 22.83 -1.40 -7.65
C ALA A 94 22.69 0.08 -8.09
N GLN A 95 23.42 0.49 -9.13
CA GLN A 95 23.33 1.84 -9.71
C GLN A 95 21.94 2.08 -10.32
N ALA A 96 21.45 1.17 -11.15
CA ALA A 96 20.11 1.28 -11.74
C ALA A 96 19.00 1.33 -10.67
N LEU A 97 19.15 0.55 -9.59
CA LEU A 97 18.21 0.61 -8.46
C LEU A 97 18.25 1.96 -7.75
N ARG A 98 19.45 2.52 -7.54
CA ARG A 98 19.63 3.84 -6.92
C ARG A 98 18.97 4.95 -7.74
N GLU A 99 19.08 4.90 -9.07
CA GLU A 99 18.42 5.86 -9.96
C GLU A 99 16.90 5.78 -9.84
N ARG A 100 16.33 4.58 -9.92
CA ARG A 100 14.87 4.35 -9.75
C ARG A 100 14.35 4.84 -8.39
N LEU A 101 15.14 4.64 -7.32
CA LEU A 101 14.80 5.15 -5.99
C LEU A 101 14.84 6.69 -5.95
N GLY A 102 15.80 7.30 -6.64
CA GLY A 102 15.89 8.75 -6.80
C GLY A 102 14.67 9.34 -7.51
N GLU A 103 14.27 8.75 -8.64
CA GLU A 103 13.07 9.12 -9.39
C GLU A 103 11.81 8.99 -8.54
N SER A 104 11.65 7.84 -7.86
CA SER A 104 10.50 7.59 -6.99
C SER A 104 10.42 8.61 -5.85
N ARG A 105 11.56 8.96 -5.25
CA ARG A 105 11.62 9.99 -4.21
C ARG A 105 11.23 11.36 -4.75
N ALA A 106 11.71 11.73 -5.94
CA ALA A 106 11.35 13.00 -6.56
C ALA A 106 9.85 13.10 -6.84
N LEU A 107 9.23 12.02 -7.32
CA LEU A 107 7.77 11.96 -7.54
C LEU A 107 6.99 12.12 -6.22
N LEU A 108 7.43 11.46 -5.14
CA LEU A 108 6.78 11.58 -3.84
C LEU A 108 6.89 12.99 -3.26
N GLU A 109 8.07 13.63 -3.34
CA GLU A 109 8.26 15.00 -2.88
C GLU A 109 7.42 15.99 -3.71
N ALA A 110 7.34 15.79 -5.03
CA ALA A 110 6.50 16.61 -5.90
C ALA A 110 5.00 16.47 -5.57
N ALA A 111 4.54 15.26 -5.20
CA ALA A 111 3.13 15.02 -4.83
C ALA A 111 2.77 15.52 -3.43
N ARG A 112 3.75 15.76 -2.56
CA ARG A 112 3.53 16.13 -1.15
C ARG A 112 2.87 17.49 -0.98
N ALA A 113 3.33 18.51 -1.70
CA ALA A 113 2.78 19.86 -1.59
C ALA A 113 1.31 19.95 -2.07
N PRO A 114 0.93 19.41 -3.24
CA PRO A 114 -0.47 19.34 -3.67
C PRO A 114 -1.36 18.57 -2.69
N LEU A 115 -0.87 17.50 -2.07
CA LEU A 115 -1.63 16.74 -1.08
C LEU A 115 -1.93 17.58 0.17
N ILE A 116 -0.95 18.34 0.66
CA ILE A 116 -1.12 19.24 1.80
C ILE A 116 -2.13 20.34 1.46
N GLU A 117 -2.02 20.94 0.28
CA GLU A 117 -2.96 21.97 -0.19
C GLU A 117 -4.39 21.43 -0.31
N ALA A 118 -4.55 20.24 -0.90
CA ALA A 118 -5.85 19.60 -1.05
C ALA A 118 -6.49 19.30 0.32
N LYS A 119 -5.70 18.84 1.30
CA LYS A 119 -6.18 18.62 2.67
C LYS A 119 -6.61 19.93 3.34
N ALA A 120 -5.79 20.98 3.24
CA ALA A 120 -6.14 22.29 3.78
C ALA A 120 -7.43 22.84 3.15
N ARG A 121 -7.61 22.66 1.83
CA ARG A 121 -8.83 23.06 1.12
C ARG A 121 -10.05 22.26 1.58
N GLN A 122 -9.89 20.95 1.77
CA GLN A 122 -10.96 20.08 2.29
C GLN A 122 -11.38 20.49 3.71
N GLU A 123 -10.42 20.76 4.59
CA GLU A 123 -10.69 21.21 5.96
C GLU A 123 -11.39 22.57 5.97
N ALA A 124 -10.94 23.52 5.14
CA ALA A 124 -11.58 24.82 4.99
C ALA A 124 -13.03 24.70 4.48
N GLN A 125 -13.28 23.85 3.48
CA GLN A 125 -14.63 23.59 2.97
C GLN A 125 -15.52 22.89 4.01
N ALA A 126 -14.98 21.95 4.79
CA ALA A 126 -15.72 21.29 5.85
C ALA A 126 -16.10 22.28 6.96
N ALA A 127 -15.17 23.14 7.37
CA ALA A 127 -15.44 24.20 8.35
C ALA A 127 -16.49 25.20 7.84
N ALA A 128 -16.38 25.63 6.59
CA ALA A 128 -17.37 26.51 5.96
C ALA A 128 -18.76 25.87 5.93
N LEU A 129 -18.85 24.59 5.54
CA LEU A 129 -20.12 23.85 5.54
C LEU A 129 -20.74 23.72 6.94
N ILE A 130 -19.93 23.49 7.98
CA ILE A 130 -20.41 23.45 9.36
C ILE A 130 -20.99 24.81 9.77
N GLN A 131 -20.31 25.90 9.43
CA GLN A 131 -20.79 27.24 9.74
C GLN A 131 -22.08 27.57 8.97
N GLU A 132 -22.14 27.29 7.67
CA GLU A 132 -23.35 27.49 6.86
C GLU A 132 -24.53 26.67 7.39
N LYS A 133 -24.30 25.41 7.79
CA LYS A 133 -25.33 24.59 8.46
C LYS A 133 -25.79 25.22 9.78
N ALA A 134 -24.88 25.76 10.57
CA ALA A 134 -25.21 26.43 11.82
C ALA A 134 -26.05 27.69 11.56
N ASP A 135 -25.68 28.49 10.56
CA ASP A 135 -26.40 29.71 10.17
C ASP A 135 -27.81 29.39 9.65
N VAL A 136 -27.95 28.37 8.77
CA VAL A 136 -29.26 27.91 8.30
C VAL A 136 -30.09 27.36 9.44
N ASN A 137 -29.51 26.58 10.36
CA ASN A 137 -30.24 26.09 11.53
C ASN A 137 -30.71 27.24 12.43
N ALA A 138 -29.89 28.29 12.63
CA ALA A 138 -30.28 29.47 13.40
C ALA A 138 -31.46 30.20 12.75
N LEU A 139 -31.45 30.35 11.42
CA LEU A 139 -32.58 30.92 10.68
C LEU A 139 -33.84 30.06 10.79
N LEU A 140 -33.72 28.74 10.62
CA LEU A 140 -34.85 27.81 10.77
C LEU A 140 -35.42 27.85 12.20
N MET A 141 -34.57 27.94 13.22
CA MET A 141 -34.98 28.05 14.62
C MET A 141 -35.74 29.33 14.94
N SER A 142 -35.64 30.37 14.10
CA SER A 142 -36.47 31.58 14.23
C SER A 142 -37.89 31.39 13.71
N LEU A 143 -38.12 30.39 12.84
CA LEU A 143 -39.43 30.08 12.24
C LEU A 143 -40.13 28.93 12.96
N ILE A 144 -39.38 27.92 13.38
CA ILE A 144 -39.91 26.69 13.97
C ILE A 144 -39.04 26.20 15.13
N ASP A 145 -39.63 25.45 16.07
CA ASP A 145 -38.87 24.72 17.09
C ASP A 145 -38.22 23.46 16.48
N LEU A 146 -37.06 23.64 15.85
CA LEU A 146 -36.32 22.56 15.19
C LEU A 146 -35.92 21.44 16.17
N HIS A 147 -35.73 21.74 17.45
CA HIS A 147 -35.38 20.74 18.46
C HIS A 147 -36.59 19.85 18.78
N ALA A 148 -37.77 20.46 19.00
CA ALA A 148 -39.01 19.72 19.19
C ALA A 148 -39.34 18.85 17.97
N VAL A 149 -39.12 19.37 16.75
CA VAL A 149 -39.30 18.60 15.50
C VAL A 149 -38.38 17.39 15.49
N LYS A 150 -37.06 17.55 15.66
CA LYS A 150 -36.12 16.41 15.65
C LYS A 150 -36.46 15.36 16.72
N LYS A 151 -36.81 15.80 17.93
CA LYS A 151 -37.27 14.89 18.99
C LYS A 151 -38.54 14.14 18.60
N ALA A 152 -39.49 14.81 17.93
CA ALA A 152 -40.68 14.16 17.41
C ALA A 152 -40.34 13.14 16.32
N VAL A 153 -39.38 13.43 15.44
CA VAL A 153 -38.86 12.47 14.44
C VAL A 153 -38.31 11.21 15.10
N ASP A 154 -37.52 11.35 16.17
CA ASP A 154 -36.96 10.22 16.91
C ASP A 154 -38.07 9.35 17.53
N VAL A 155 -39.11 9.99 18.07
CA VAL A 155 -40.31 9.30 18.60
C VAL A 155 -41.06 8.60 17.46
N MET A 156 -41.25 9.24 16.31
CA MET A 156 -41.90 8.64 15.14
C MET A 156 -41.15 7.39 14.67
N ALA A 157 -39.83 7.50 14.46
CA ALA A 157 -38.99 6.38 14.01
C ALA A 157 -39.05 5.20 14.99
N SER A 158 -38.96 5.48 16.30
CA SER A 158 -38.99 4.44 17.34
C SER A 158 -40.34 3.72 17.44
N ASN A 159 -41.45 4.36 17.08
CA ASN A 159 -42.80 3.79 17.16
C ASN A 159 -43.29 3.15 15.84
N MET A 160 -42.49 3.22 14.77
CA MET A 160 -42.76 2.56 13.49
C MET A 160 -42.41 1.07 13.48
N VAL A 161 -41.61 0.61 14.45
CA VAL A 161 -41.27 -0.81 14.66
C VAL A 161 -42.40 -1.51 15.42
N PRO A 162 -42.69 -2.80 15.15
CA PRO A 162 -43.70 -3.54 15.90
C PRO A 162 -43.20 -3.86 17.32
N ALA A 163 -43.84 -3.31 18.37
CA ALA A 163 -44.03 -3.92 19.71
C ALA A 163 -44.37 -2.88 20.80
N ASP A 164 -45.54 -2.23 20.77
CA ASP A 164 -46.14 -1.66 21.99
C ASP A 164 -47.62 -1.30 21.80
N ARG A 165 -48.40 -1.34 22.89
CA ARG A 165 -49.74 -0.76 22.97
C ARG A 165 -49.59 0.77 23.05
N GLY A 166 -50.37 1.52 22.28
CA GLY A 166 -50.27 2.99 22.24
C GLY A 166 -49.19 3.57 21.33
N ARG A 167 -48.44 2.73 20.58
CA ARG A 167 -47.44 3.21 19.60
C ARG A 167 -48.01 4.16 18.56
N LYS A 168 -49.25 3.87 18.09
CA LYS A 168 -49.94 4.69 17.09
C LYS A 168 -50.26 6.08 17.66
N GLU A 169 -50.75 6.14 18.89
CA GLU A 169 -51.06 7.40 19.58
C GLU A 169 -49.79 8.24 19.75
N ARG A 170 -48.68 7.64 20.19
CA ARG A 170 -47.38 8.34 20.31
C ARG A 170 -46.84 8.81 18.95
N PHE A 171 -46.97 7.98 17.92
CA PHE A 171 -46.57 8.34 16.56
C PHE A 171 -47.39 9.52 16.03
N GLU A 172 -48.71 9.47 16.13
CA GLU A 172 -49.58 10.56 15.65
C GLU A 172 -49.38 11.85 16.47
N ALA A 173 -49.18 11.75 17.78
CA ALA A 173 -48.84 12.90 18.61
C ALA A 173 -47.53 13.57 18.18
N ALA A 174 -46.49 12.77 17.89
CA ALA A 174 -45.23 13.29 17.37
C ALA A 174 -45.37 13.85 15.94
N ARG A 175 -46.14 13.18 15.08
CA ARG A 175 -46.44 13.64 13.72
C ARG A 175 -47.18 14.97 13.72
N ALA A 176 -48.05 15.22 14.70
CA ALA A 176 -48.73 16.50 14.86
C ALA A 176 -47.74 17.65 15.11
N VAL A 177 -46.69 17.42 15.90
CA VAL A 177 -45.60 18.41 16.11
C VAL A 177 -44.88 18.70 14.79
N VAL A 178 -44.56 17.68 14.00
CA VAL A 178 -43.90 17.85 12.69
C VAL A 178 -44.82 18.56 11.69
N SER A 179 -46.11 18.24 11.69
CA SER A 179 -47.11 18.85 10.80
C SER A 179 -47.31 20.33 11.14
N LEU A 180 -47.36 20.69 12.42
CA LEU A 180 -47.41 22.09 12.85
C LEU A 180 -46.20 22.88 12.35
N ALA A 181 -44.99 22.33 12.48
CA ALA A 181 -43.78 22.98 11.96
C ALA A 181 -43.79 23.11 10.44
N ARG A 182 -44.32 22.12 9.71
CA ARG A 182 -44.53 22.22 8.25
C ARG A 182 -45.44 23.40 7.91
N ASP A 183 -46.59 23.48 8.59
CA ASP A 183 -47.60 24.48 8.30
C ASP A 183 -47.08 25.89 8.63
N GLN A 184 -46.31 26.05 9.71
CA GLN A 184 -45.60 27.30 10.04
C GLN A 184 -44.59 27.72 8.96
N LEU A 185 -43.81 26.76 8.43
CA LEU A 185 -42.89 27.05 7.32
C LEU A 185 -43.65 27.46 6.06
N HIS A 186 -44.75 26.77 5.75
CA HIS A 186 -45.58 27.05 4.58
C HIS A 186 -46.23 28.43 4.67
N GLU A 187 -46.72 28.82 5.85
CA GLU A 187 -47.25 30.17 6.11
C GLU A 187 -46.17 31.24 5.91
N ALA A 188 -44.91 30.93 6.24
CA ALA A 188 -43.76 31.78 5.94
C ALA A 188 -43.32 31.73 4.46
N GLY A 189 -43.99 30.96 3.60
CA GLY A 189 -43.70 30.82 2.17
C GLY A 189 -42.57 29.84 1.84
N PHE A 190 -42.21 28.95 2.76
CA PHE A 190 -41.12 27.98 2.61
C PHE A 190 -41.58 26.54 2.84
N ALA A 191 -40.94 25.60 2.17
CA ALA A 191 -41.12 24.17 2.38
C ALA A 191 -39.76 23.52 2.60
N LEU A 192 -39.67 22.65 3.61
CA LEU A 192 -38.47 21.89 3.90
C LEU A 192 -38.70 20.42 3.56
N VAL A 193 -37.92 19.90 2.60
CA VAL A 193 -38.10 18.54 2.06
C VAL A 193 -38.14 17.47 3.15
N ALA A 194 -37.29 17.56 4.17
CA ALA A 194 -37.31 16.63 5.30
C ALA A 194 -38.65 16.65 6.05
N ILE A 195 -39.16 17.83 6.38
CA ILE A 195 -40.39 18.00 7.15
C ILE A 195 -41.59 17.53 6.33
N ASP A 196 -41.66 17.82 5.03
CA ASP A 196 -42.77 17.37 4.17
C ASP A 196 -42.86 15.84 4.11
N LYS A 197 -41.72 15.19 3.85
CA LYS A 197 -41.62 13.72 3.83
C LYS A 197 -42.11 13.13 5.15
N ILE A 198 -41.64 13.66 6.27
CA ILE A 198 -41.95 13.13 7.60
C ILE A 198 -43.40 13.41 7.98
N ALA A 199 -43.93 14.61 7.71
CA ALA A 199 -45.32 14.96 7.98
C ALA A 199 -46.31 14.05 7.21
N SER A 200 -45.91 13.55 6.04
CA SER A 200 -46.71 12.60 5.24
C SER A 200 -46.53 11.12 5.64
N ALA A 201 -45.63 10.80 6.58
CA ALA A 201 -45.27 9.44 6.93
C ALA A 201 -46.42 8.64 7.56
N ASN A 202 -46.56 7.37 7.16
CA ASN A 202 -47.57 6.45 7.69
C ASN A 202 -46.94 5.41 8.63
N VAL A 203 -47.45 5.33 9.86
CA VAL A 203 -47.00 4.37 10.90
C VAL A 203 -47.05 2.91 10.46
N ASN A 204 -47.94 2.55 9.54
CA ASN A 204 -48.10 1.17 9.05
C ASN A 204 -47.19 0.84 7.84
N ARG A 205 -46.39 1.81 7.36
CA ARG A 205 -45.51 1.66 6.19
C ARG A 205 -44.05 2.00 6.51
N PRO A 206 -43.41 1.33 7.50
CA PRO A 206 -42.00 1.56 7.83
C PRO A 206 -41.05 1.21 6.67
N ASP A 207 -41.49 0.38 5.71
CA ASP A 207 -40.76 0.10 4.48
C ASP A 207 -40.50 1.37 3.65
N ARG A 208 -41.49 2.27 3.59
CA ARG A 208 -41.52 3.44 2.71
C ARG A 208 -41.32 4.77 3.43
N ASP A 209 -41.80 4.87 4.67
CA ASP A 209 -41.98 6.16 5.35
C ASP A 209 -41.09 6.33 6.59
N HIS A 210 -40.18 5.38 6.85
CA HIS A 210 -39.30 5.45 8.02
C HIS A 210 -38.36 6.68 7.97
N PRO A 211 -38.41 7.59 8.96
CA PRO A 211 -37.68 8.86 8.90
C PRO A 211 -36.17 8.71 8.65
N TYR A 212 -35.48 7.85 9.41
CA TYR A 212 -34.03 7.68 9.23
C TYR A 212 -33.61 6.96 7.94
N ARG A 213 -34.53 6.30 7.25
CA ARG A 213 -34.21 5.54 6.02
C ARG A 213 -34.39 6.39 4.77
N HIS A 214 -35.35 7.31 4.80
CA HIS A 214 -35.82 8.03 3.60
C HIS A 214 -35.61 9.55 3.66
N VAL A 215 -35.17 10.07 4.81
CA VAL A 215 -34.78 11.47 4.99
C VAL A 215 -33.28 11.53 5.19
N LEU A 216 -32.58 12.07 4.19
CA LEU A 216 -31.14 12.26 4.24
C LEU A 216 -30.80 13.53 5.02
N GLU A 217 -29.56 13.65 5.51
CA GLU A 217 -29.11 14.88 6.17
C GLU A 217 -29.26 16.11 5.25
N SER A 218 -29.00 15.95 3.95
CA SER A 218 -29.19 17.03 2.97
C SER A 218 -30.64 17.51 2.86
N ASP A 219 -31.63 16.66 3.15
CA ASP A 219 -33.04 17.02 3.06
C ASP A 219 -33.44 18.03 4.16
N TRP A 220 -32.71 18.05 5.27
CA TRP A 220 -32.88 19.02 6.37
C TRP A 220 -32.40 20.42 6.02
N TYR A 221 -31.68 20.59 4.92
CA TYR A 221 -31.19 21.87 4.41
C TYR A 221 -31.75 22.19 3.02
N ALA A 222 -32.57 21.30 2.45
CA ALA A 222 -33.19 21.48 1.14
C ALA A 222 -34.46 22.33 1.23
N LEU A 223 -34.29 23.62 1.49
CA LEU A 223 -35.37 24.59 1.53
C LEU A 223 -35.85 24.95 0.12
N ARG A 224 -37.17 25.04 -0.07
CA ARG A 224 -37.80 25.51 -1.31
C ARG A 224 -38.79 26.61 -0.98
N ARG A 225 -39.00 27.53 -1.93
CA ARG A 225 -40.09 28.50 -1.83
C ARG A 225 -41.38 27.81 -2.23
N VAL A 226 -42.39 27.89 -1.38
CA VAL A 226 -43.76 27.52 -1.78
C VAL A 226 -44.22 28.67 -2.66
N ALA A 227 -44.48 28.40 -3.94
CA ALA A 227 -45.19 29.37 -4.76
C ALA A 227 -46.48 29.68 -4.00
N ALA A 228 -46.77 30.97 -3.76
CA ALA A 228 -48.10 31.32 -3.29
C ALA A 228 -49.04 30.66 -4.29
N GLU A 229 -49.79 29.66 -3.84
CA GLU A 229 -50.86 29.10 -4.64
C GLU A 229 -51.73 30.32 -4.95
N ASP A 230 -51.65 30.79 -6.20
CA ASP A 230 -52.66 31.66 -6.75
C ASP A 230 -53.93 30.84 -6.59
N ASP A 231 -54.68 31.17 -5.54
CA ASP A 231 -56.03 30.70 -5.21
C ASP A 231 -56.99 31.20 -6.29
N ASP A 232 -56.65 30.92 -7.55
CA ASP A 232 -57.55 30.94 -8.68
C ASP A 232 -58.34 29.64 -8.53
N GLY A 233 -59.41 29.72 -7.74
CA GLY A 233 -60.44 28.70 -7.68
C GLY A 233 -60.94 28.39 -9.09
N ASP A 234 -60.40 27.32 -9.68
CA ASP A 234 -60.85 26.77 -10.95
C ASP A 234 -61.52 25.42 -10.65
N ASP A 235 -62.80 25.51 -10.27
CA ASP A 235 -63.77 24.44 -10.49
C ASP A 235 -63.94 24.28 -12.01
N GLY A 236 -63.00 23.57 -12.64
CA GLY A 236 -62.99 23.40 -14.09
C GLY A 236 -62.19 22.18 -14.52
N ASP A 237 -62.90 21.08 -14.76
CA ASP A 237 -62.41 19.88 -15.45
C ASP A 237 -61.48 20.23 -16.62
N ASP A 238 -60.25 19.71 -16.66
CA ASP A 238 -59.82 18.94 -17.83
C ASP A 238 -58.47 18.22 -17.65
N GLU A 239 -58.43 17.06 -18.30
CA GLU A 239 -57.29 16.19 -18.46
C GLU A 239 -56.05 16.91 -19.03
N SER A 240 -54.87 16.36 -18.72
CA SER A 240 -53.57 16.60 -19.36
C SER A 240 -52.69 17.69 -18.75
N ARG A 241 -51.66 17.28 -17.97
CA ARG A 241 -50.31 17.84 -18.14
C ARG A 241 -49.20 16.99 -17.53
N GLN A 242 -48.52 16.37 -18.49
CA GLN A 242 -47.20 15.77 -18.54
C GLN A 242 -46.18 16.19 -17.47
N ALA A 243 -45.52 15.15 -16.95
CA ALA A 243 -44.25 15.19 -16.28
C ALA A 243 -43.17 15.87 -17.13
N GLY A 244 -42.46 16.84 -16.56
CA GLY A 244 -41.35 17.51 -17.24
C GLY A 244 -40.48 18.38 -16.33
N GLY A 245 -39.41 17.79 -15.80
CA GLY A 245 -38.11 18.47 -15.71
C GLY A 245 -37.80 19.29 -14.46
N TYR A 246 -37.41 18.64 -13.36
CA TYR A 246 -36.63 19.28 -12.29
C TYR A 246 -35.26 18.61 -11.99
N TRP A 247 -34.88 17.60 -12.79
CA TRP A 247 -33.58 16.93 -12.67
C TRP A 247 -32.42 17.68 -13.37
N GLY A 248 -32.70 18.67 -14.22
CA GLY A 248 -31.69 19.35 -15.03
C GLY A 248 -30.78 20.35 -14.31
N VAL A 249 -31.19 20.85 -13.12
CA VAL A 249 -30.41 21.89 -12.40
C VAL A 249 -29.33 21.28 -11.50
N ILE A 250 -29.59 20.11 -10.93
CA ILE A 250 -28.63 19.43 -10.03
C ILE A 250 -27.46 18.83 -10.83
N GLU A 251 -27.71 18.30 -12.04
CA GLU A 251 -26.65 17.75 -12.88
C GLU A 251 -25.70 18.84 -13.43
N LYS A 252 -26.18 20.08 -13.58
CA LYS A 252 -25.37 21.21 -14.07
C LYS A 252 -24.39 21.73 -13.02
N LEU A 253 -24.71 21.60 -11.73
CA LEU A 253 -23.81 21.97 -10.62
C LEU A 253 -22.72 20.91 -10.37
N LEU A 254 -22.99 19.63 -10.64
CA LEU A 254 -22.01 18.55 -10.49
C LEU A 254 -20.99 18.46 -11.63
N ARG A 255 -21.23 19.11 -12.79
CA ARG A 255 -20.26 19.18 -13.90
C ARG A 255 -19.29 20.35 -13.81
N LEU A 256 -19.53 21.34 -12.94
CA LEU A 256 -18.65 22.50 -12.76
C LEU A 256 -17.59 22.31 -11.65
N SER A 257 -17.57 21.14 -10.99
CA SER A 257 -16.66 20.81 -9.88
C SER A 257 -15.63 19.70 -10.20
N ARG A 258 -15.50 19.32 -11.48
CA ARG A 258 -14.41 18.47 -11.99
C ARG A 258 -13.48 19.29 -12.87
#